data_AF-A0A2N8Z885-F1
#
_entry.id   AF-A0A2N8Z885-F1
#
_cell.length_a   1.000
_cell.length_b   1.000
_cell.length_c   1.000
_cell.angle_alpha   90.00
_cell.angle_beta   90.00
_cell.angle_gamma   90.00
#
_symmetry.space_group_name_H-M   'P 1'
#
loop_
_entity.id
_entity.type
_entity.pdbx_description
1 polymer ?
#
loop_
_entity_poly.entity_id
_entity_poly.type
_entity_poly.pdbx_seq_one_letter_code
_entity_poly.pdbx_strand_id
1 'polypeptide(L)'
;MKLKSVIIYLVLACMLPGILVAIYSHYRYQNIIEQHQTKLTNDSLNQLAYSKREFHDIQAQLSSTMELLGNSHYLFDYLDKPNLHNKTLVEDMWISVAGAQEWFTDIRFVTLDGKSNLGVSYVSDLKSASRNESKFDIVPSEFFAFAKSSQNGEVGSWGIDLKKTNGELVRPYQPILTVFTPVSYNGQRLGYILVNLDVWNLSTIVDFSPKNEFIPEVLTSNGDYLISRQRNKLFGYLLPERERYNFAQLQPQVWDAMLHQPTGHHFSEGSLYVFSSVEFMSGHEVYLLISFDEKKLRKGVKREVDNLTHKALLTLSAVLLFAFPMAYIIHVYRKRSLESKLARAALHGMSAVMISDSRHRIIKVNKEFESMTGFSNDDIVGCNALKLLTEKHR
;
A
#
# COMPACT_ATOMS: atom_id res chain seq x y z
N MET A 1 -24.02 -30.56 42.66
CA MET A 1 -25.13 -29.89 41.91
C MET A 1 -25.10 -28.36 41.94
N LYS A 2 -24.75 -27.70 43.06
CA LYS A 2 -24.83 -26.23 43.24
C LYS A 2 -23.98 -25.38 42.27
N LEU A 3 -22.78 -25.83 41.92
CA LEU A 3 -21.86 -25.09 41.05
C LEU A 3 -22.34 -25.09 39.57
N LYS A 4 -22.91 -26.22 39.11
CA LYS A 4 -23.35 -26.39 37.71
C LYS A 4 -24.42 -25.37 37.30
N SER A 5 -25.37 -25.06 38.19
CA SER A 5 -26.42 -24.08 37.89
C SER A 5 -25.91 -22.65 37.76
N VAL A 6 -24.94 -22.25 38.59
CA VAL A 6 -24.35 -20.89 38.52
C VAL A 6 -23.55 -20.74 37.22
N ILE A 7 -22.80 -21.77 36.83
CA ILE A 7 -22.04 -21.79 35.58
C ILE A 7 -22.97 -21.64 34.38
N ILE A 8 -24.13 -22.30 34.35
CA ILE A 8 -25.09 -22.18 33.25
C ILE A 8 -25.61 -20.74 33.14
N TYR A 9 -25.97 -20.09 34.25
CA TYR A 9 -26.43 -18.69 34.23
C TYR A 9 -25.32 -17.72 33.79
N LEU A 10 -24.08 -17.97 34.21
CA LEU A 10 -22.93 -17.18 33.79
C LEU A 10 -22.71 -17.30 32.28
N VAL A 11 -22.72 -18.51 31.73
CA VAL A 11 -22.57 -18.76 30.30
C VAL A 11 -23.66 -18.05 29.50
N LEU A 12 -24.93 -18.18 29.92
CA LEU A 12 -26.05 -17.49 29.27
C LEU A 12 -25.92 -15.96 29.34
N ALA A 13 -25.48 -15.42 30.47
CA ALA A 13 -25.29 -13.98 30.65
C ALA A 13 -24.15 -13.41 29.79
N CYS A 14 -23.09 -14.19 29.56
CA CYS A 14 -21.93 -13.75 28.77
C CYS A 14 -22.07 -14.02 27.26
N MET A 15 -22.91 -14.98 26.86
CA MET A 15 -23.02 -15.41 25.46
C MET A 15 -23.46 -14.28 24.53
N LEU A 16 -24.56 -13.59 24.86
CA LEU A 16 -25.12 -12.55 24.00
C LEU A 16 -24.18 -11.33 23.88
N PRO A 17 -23.63 -10.75 24.97
CA PRO A 17 -22.64 -9.68 24.85
C PRO A 17 -21.34 -10.12 24.16
N GLY A 18 -20.88 -11.36 24.38
CA GLY A 18 -19.68 -11.89 23.73
C GLY A 18 -19.85 -11.97 22.22
N ILE A 19 -21.01 -12.45 21.74
CA ILE A 19 -21.34 -12.46 20.32
C ILE A 19 -21.39 -11.03 19.76
N LEU A 20 -22.01 -10.08 20.47
CA LEU A 20 -22.07 -8.68 20.03
C LEU A 20 -20.67 -8.05 19.91
N VAL A 21 -19.77 -8.28 20.87
CA VAL A 21 -18.39 -7.79 20.82
C VAL A 21 -17.63 -8.44 19.67
N ALA A 22 -17.83 -9.74 19.42
CA ALA A 22 -17.21 -10.44 18.30
C ALA A 22 -17.67 -9.88 16.94
N ILE A 23 -18.99 -9.67 16.76
CA ILE A 23 -19.55 -9.09 15.54
C ILE A 23 -19.02 -7.65 15.34
N TYR A 24 -19.05 -6.82 16.39
CA TYR A 24 -18.58 -5.45 16.33
C TYR A 24 -17.08 -5.36 16.02
N SER A 25 -16.25 -6.17 16.69
CA SER A 25 -14.81 -6.19 16.45
C SER A 25 -14.47 -6.68 15.04
N HIS A 26 -15.18 -7.69 14.53
CA HIS A 26 -15.03 -8.13 13.14
C HIS A 26 -15.39 -7.03 12.14
N TYR A 27 -16.55 -6.37 12.33
CA TYR A 27 -16.98 -5.25 11.49
C TYR A 27 -15.97 -4.09 11.52
N ARG A 28 -15.49 -3.71 12.71
CA ARG A 28 -14.48 -2.66 12.88
C ARG A 28 -13.14 -3.03 12.25
N TYR A 29 -12.74 -4.29 12.34
CA TYR A 29 -11.50 -4.79 11.74
C TYR A 29 -11.53 -4.64 10.21
N GLN A 30 -12.63 -5.05 9.56
CA GLN A 30 -12.78 -4.89 8.12
C GLN A 30 -12.75 -3.41 7.71
N ASN A 31 -13.48 -2.55 8.42
CA ASN A 31 -13.48 -1.12 8.13
C ASN A 31 -12.09 -0.48 8.28
N ILE A 32 -11.29 -0.89 9.28
CA ILE A 32 -9.92 -0.37 9.45
C ILE A 32 -9.05 -0.72 8.23
N ILE A 33 -9.15 -1.96 7.74
CA ILE A 33 -8.39 -2.39 6.55
C ILE A 33 -8.84 -1.63 5.31
N GLU A 34 -10.14 -1.57 5.05
CA GLU A 34 -10.70 -0.90 3.88
C GLU A 34 -10.37 0.60 3.87
N GLN A 35 -10.48 1.27 5.01
CA GLN A 35 -10.12 2.68 5.17
C GLN A 35 -8.62 2.89 4.95
N HIS A 36 -7.77 2.00 5.49
CA HIS A 36 -6.33 2.11 5.30
C HIS A 36 -5.93 1.88 3.84
N GLN A 37 -6.51 0.88 3.17
CA GLN A 37 -6.28 0.62 1.75
C GLN A 37 -6.74 1.81 0.90
N THR A 38 -7.96 2.33 1.13
CA THR A 38 -8.48 3.51 0.43
C THR A 38 -7.57 4.72 0.61
N LYS A 39 -7.07 4.93 1.84
CA LYS A 39 -6.12 6.01 2.12
C LYS A 39 -4.81 5.82 1.37
N LEU A 40 -4.22 4.62 1.41
CA LEU A 40 -2.98 4.32 0.68
C LEU A 40 -3.17 4.50 -0.82
N THR A 41 -4.31 4.06 -1.38
CA THR A 41 -4.65 4.28 -2.78
C THR A 41 -4.69 5.77 -3.11
N ASN A 42 -5.41 6.58 -2.33
CA ASN A 42 -5.51 8.01 -2.58
C ASN A 42 -4.16 8.73 -2.41
N ASP A 43 -3.41 8.43 -1.36
CA ASP A 43 -2.07 8.99 -1.13
C ASP A 43 -1.12 8.62 -2.29
N SER A 44 -1.20 7.37 -2.78
CA SER A 44 -0.42 6.90 -3.93
C SER A 44 -0.83 7.57 -5.23
N LEU A 45 -2.13 7.70 -5.50
CA LEU A 45 -2.64 8.40 -6.69
C LEU A 45 -2.19 9.88 -6.72
N ASN A 46 -2.22 10.54 -5.57
CA ASN A 46 -1.71 11.92 -5.45
C ASN A 46 -0.21 11.99 -5.73
N GLN A 47 0.57 11.05 -5.20
CA GLN A 47 2.01 10.96 -5.49
C GLN A 47 2.28 10.65 -6.97
N LEU A 48 1.54 9.74 -7.58
CA LEU A 48 1.67 9.42 -9.01
C LEU A 48 1.31 10.62 -9.88
N ALA A 49 0.29 11.40 -9.51
CA ALA A 49 -0.07 12.63 -10.19
C ALA A 49 1.04 13.70 -10.07
N TYR A 50 1.71 13.78 -8.91
CA TYR A 50 2.88 14.64 -8.73
C TYR A 50 4.04 14.19 -9.63
N SER A 51 4.42 12.91 -9.59
CA SER A 51 5.50 12.37 -10.44
C SER A 51 5.18 12.49 -11.94
N LYS A 52 3.92 12.34 -12.35
CA LYS A 52 3.49 12.59 -13.73
C LYS A 52 3.71 14.05 -14.15
N ARG A 53 3.47 15.01 -13.25
CA ARG A 53 3.76 16.43 -13.53
C ARG A 53 5.26 16.67 -13.69
N GLU A 54 6.08 16.12 -12.81
CA GLU A 54 7.54 16.22 -12.91
C GLU A 54 8.05 15.65 -14.26
N PHE A 55 7.49 14.53 -14.72
CA PHE A 55 7.80 13.99 -16.06
C PHE A 55 7.46 14.97 -17.19
N HIS A 56 6.29 15.61 -17.12
CA HIS A 56 5.89 16.62 -18.11
C HIS A 56 6.80 17.85 -18.08
N ASP A 57 7.20 18.30 -16.89
CA ASP A 57 8.10 19.45 -16.71
C ASP A 57 9.49 19.16 -17.29
N ILE A 58 10.03 17.94 -17.05
CA ILE A 58 11.27 17.47 -17.68
C ILE A 58 11.13 17.42 -19.20
N GLN A 59 10.03 16.86 -19.72
CA GLN A 59 9.79 16.79 -21.16
C GLN A 59 9.72 18.17 -21.80
N ALA A 60 9.09 19.15 -21.13
CA ALA A 60 9.04 20.54 -21.59
C ALA A 60 10.44 21.17 -21.61
N GLN A 61 11.21 21.01 -20.52
CA GLN A 61 12.58 21.51 -20.44
C GLN A 61 13.50 20.88 -21.50
N LEU A 62 13.36 19.57 -21.72
CA LEU A 62 14.02 18.84 -22.81
C LEU A 62 13.69 19.44 -24.16
N SER A 63 12.40 19.60 -24.43
CA SER A 63 11.92 20.07 -25.73
C SER A 63 12.44 21.46 -26.04
N SER A 64 12.33 22.40 -25.09
CA SER A 64 12.87 23.76 -25.25
C SER A 64 14.38 23.77 -25.44
N THR A 65 15.12 22.92 -24.70
CA THR A 65 16.59 22.86 -24.84
C THR A 65 16.99 22.28 -26.20
N MET A 66 16.32 21.22 -26.65
CA MET A 66 16.56 20.60 -27.94
C MET A 66 16.21 21.53 -29.10
N GLU A 67 15.16 22.34 -28.97
CA GLU A 67 14.80 23.36 -29.95
C GLU A 67 15.88 24.44 -30.06
N LEU A 68 16.41 24.93 -28.92
CA LEU A 68 17.52 25.90 -28.91
C LEU A 68 18.80 25.35 -29.55
N LEU A 69 19.10 24.06 -29.32
CA LEU A 69 20.23 23.39 -29.95
C LEU A 69 20.01 23.21 -31.47
N GLY A 70 18.80 22.81 -31.87
CA GLY A 70 18.41 22.51 -33.25
C GLY A 70 18.31 23.72 -34.16
N ASN A 71 17.88 24.86 -33.61
CA ASN A 71 17.64 26.10 -34.35
C ASN A 71 18.71 27.17 -34.07
N SER A 72 19.88 26.77 -33.58
CA SER A 72 21.01 27.65 -33.31
C SER A 72 21.63 28.19 -34.60
N HIS A 73 21.86 29.51 -34.67
CA HIS A 73 22.54 30.15 -35.80
C HIS A 73 23.96 29.60 -35.99
N TYR A 74 24.69 29.34 -34.90
CA TYR A 74 26.03 28.75 -34.95
C TYR A 74 26.02 27.39 -35.65
N LEU A 75 24.99 26.57 -35.39
CA LEU A 75 24.87 25.27 -36.04
C LEU A 75 24.66 25.44 -37.54
N PHE A 76 23.76 26.32 -37.96
CA PHE A 76 23.53 26.56 -39.38
C PHE A 76 24.76 27.13 -40.10
N ASP A 77 25.51 28.03 -39.47
CA ASP A 77 26.76 28.57 -40.02
C ASP A 77 27.84 27.49 -40.19
N TYR A 78 27.92 26.54 -39.25
CA TYR A 78 28.80 25.38 -39.39
C TYR A 78 28.34 24.44 -40.51
N LEU A 79 27.03 24.21 -40.67
CA LEU A 79 26.50 23.36 -41.72
C LEU A 79 26.64 23.98 -43.12
N ASP A 80 26.56 25.31 -43.24
CA ASP A 80 26.85 26.05 -44.48
C ASP A 80 28.36 26.06 -44.78
N LYS A 81 29.18 26.34 -43.76
CA LYS A 81 30.65 26.44 -43.87
C LYS A 81 31.34 25.64 -42.77
N PRO A 82 31.63 24.34 -43.01
CA PRO A 82 32.24 23.45 -42.02
C PRO A 82 33.75 23.72 -41.89
N ASN A 83 34.10 24.82 -41.21
CA ASN A 83 35.47 25.20 -40.86
C ASN A 83 35.69 25.11 -39.34
N LEU A 84 36.96 25.13 -38.91
CA LEU A 84 37.33 24.99 -37.51
C LEU A 84 36.76 26.11 -36.61
N HIS A 85 36.63 27.34 -37.14
CA HIS A 85 36.09 28.47 -36.40
C HIS A 85 34.60 28.26 -36.09
N ASN A 86 33.78 27.97 -37.10
CA ASN A 86 32.34 27.72 -36.93
C ASN A 86 32.10 26.48 -36.07
N LYS A 87 32.91 25.43 -36.23
CA LYS A 87 32.86 24.25 -35.37
C LYS A 87 33.06 24.62 -33.89
N THR A 88 34.08 25.42 -33.61
CA THR A 88 34.42 25.85 -32.24
C THR A 88 33.28 26.65 -31.60
N LEU A 89 32.64 27.55 -32.35
CA LEU A 89 31.51 28.33 -31.86
C LEU A 89 30.31 27.45 -31.44
N VAL A 90 29.99 26.43 -32.23
CA VAL A 90 28.93 25.48 -31.88
C VAL A 90 29.29 24.69 -30.62
N GLU A 91 30.52 24.19 -30.55
CA GLU A 91 30.98 23.41 -29.40
C GLU A 91 31.05 24.24 -28.12
N ASP A 92 31.45 25.51 -28.19
CA ASP A 92 31.47 26.41 -27.02
C ASP A 92 30.06 26.68 -26.49
N MET A 93 29.09 26.88 -27.39
CA MET A 93 27.68 26.98 -27.02
C MET A 93 27.20 25.68 -26.35
N TRP A 94 27.53 24.52 -26.92
CA TRP A 94 27.11 23.22 -26.36
C TRP A 94 27.79 22.90 -25.03
N ILE A 95 29.06 23.29 -24.83
CA ILE A 95 29.76 23.20 -23.54
C ILE A 95 29.01 24.01 -22.49
N SER A 96 28.57 25.21 -22.83
CA SER A 96 27.81 26.09 -21.93
C SER A 96 26.45 25.48 -21.57
N VAL A 97 25.75 24.91 -22.56
CA VAL A 97 24.46 24.22 -22.35
C VAL A 97 24.66 22.97 -21.49
N ALA A 98 25.62 22.11 -21.80
CA ALA A 98 25.87 20.88 -21.06
C ALA A 98 26.29 21.16 -19.61
N GLY A 99 27.12 22.19 -19.40
CA GLY A 99 27.50 22.65 -18.06
C GLY A 99 26.35 23.24 -17.24
N ALA A 100 25.41 23.94 -17.88
CA ALA A 100 24.24 24.51 -17.22
C ALA A 100 23.15 23.47 -16.91
N GLN A 101 22.99 22.47 -17.78
CA GLN A 101 21.99 21.41 -17.60
C GLN A 101 22.47 20.33 -16.64
N GLU A 102 23.74 19.91 -16.66
CA GLU A 102 24.33 18.85 -15.81
C GLU A 102 23.78 17.41 -16.00
N TRP A 103 22.61 17.20 -16.63
CA TRP A 103 22.03 15.86 -16.90
C TRP A 103 22.30 15.33 -18.32
N PHE A 104 22.93 16.13 -19.19
CA PHE A 104 23.42 15.68 -20.50
C PHE A 104 24.82 15.08 -20.36
N THR A 105 25.02 13.86 -20.84
CA THR A 105 26.37 13.27 -20.90
C THR A 105 27.07 13.64 -22.20
N ASP A 106 26.32 13.74 -23.29
CA ASP A 106 26.87 14.01 -24.63
C ASP A 106 25.85 14.78 -25.46
N ILE A 107 26.32 15.77 -26.23
CA ILE A 107 25.54 16.46 -27.28
C ILE A 107 26.32 16.31 -28.57
N ARG A 108 25.69 15.77 -29.61
CA ARG A 108 26.34 15.54 -30.91
C ARG A 108 25.42 15.82 -32.08
N PHE A 109 26.00 16.28 -33.18
CA PHE A 109 25.32 16.31 -34.48
C PHE A 109 25.73 15.09 -35.30
N VAL A 110 24.74 14.48 -35.96
CA VAL A 110 24.92 13.32 -36.83
C VAL A 110 24.25 13.61 -38.16
N THR A 111 25.03 13.55 -39.23
CA THR A 111 24.54 13.73 -40.60
C THR A 111 23.66 12.55 -41.04
N LEU A 112 22.94 12.71 -42.16
CA LEU A 112 22.11 11.64 -42.73
C LEU A 112 22.88 10.38 -43.15
N ASP A 113 24.19 10.50 -43.42
CA ASP A 113 25.10 9.39 -43.72
C ASP A 113 25.76 8.80 -42.46
N GLY A 114 25.35 9.23 -41.26
CA GLY A 114 25.77 8.68 -39.98
C GLY A 114 27.14 9.17 -39.47
N LYS A 115 27.70 10.22 -40.07
CA LYS A 115 28.96 10.81 -39.60
C LYS A 115 28.70 11.79 -38.45
N SER A 116 29.54 11.72 -37.42
CA SER A 116 29.50 12.63 -36.28
C SER A 116 30.89 13.23 -36.05
N ASN A 117 31.07 14.48 -36.51
CA ASN A 117 32.33 15.22 -36.40
C ASN A 117 32.23 16.44 -35.47
N LEU A 118 31.06 16.64 -34.87
CA LEU A 118 30.70 17.79 -34.04
C LEU A 118 30.02 17.27 -32.77
N GLY A 119 30.60 17.56 -31.62
CA GLY A 119 29.97 17.24 -30.35
C GLY A 119 30.83 17.49 -29.12
N VAL A 120 30.15 17.45 -27.98
CA VAL A 120 30.70 17.74 -26.67
C VAL A 120 30.28 16.64 -25.71
N SER A 121 31.11 16.41 -24.70
CA SER A 121 30.84 15.47 -23.62
C SER A 121 30.94 16.19 -22.29
N TYR A 122 30.07 15.81 -21.36
CA TYR A 122 30.05 16.31 -19.99
C TYR A 122 30.30 15.17 -19.02
N VAL A 123 31.21 15.43 -18.07
CA VAL A 123 31.60 14.48 -17.04
C VAL A 123 31.07 14.99 -15.71
N SER A 124 30.03 14.31 -15.18
CA SER A 124 29.33 14.73 -13.96
C SER A 124 30.27 14.83 -12.75
N ASP A 125 31.20 13.90 -12.58
CA ASP A 125 32.18 13.90 -11.48
C ASP A 125 33.09 15.13 -11.47
N LEU A 126 33.43 15.64 -12.66
CA LEU A 126 34.28 16.82 -12.82
C LEU A 126 33.47 18.12 -12.94
N LYS A 127 32.15 18.01 -13.06
CA LYS A 127 31.23 19.10 -13.38
C LYS A 127 31.72 19.96 -14.55
N SER A 128 32.27 19.32 -15.58
CA SER A 128 32.91 19.98 -16.70
C SER A 128 32.46 19.39 -18.02
N ALA A 129 32.11 20.25 -18.96
CA ALA A 129 31.91 19.90 -20.37
C ALA A 129 33.18 20.21 -21.18
N SER A 130 33.46 19.37 -22.16
CA SER A 130 34.62 19.51 -23.05
C SER A 130 34.28 19.05 -24.47
N ARG A 131 35.07 19.51 -25.45
CA ARG A 131 34.96 19.04 -26.84
C ARG A 131 35.33 17.57 -26.89
N ASN A 132 34.58 16.79 -27.67
CA ASN A 132 34.93 15.40 -27.84
C ASN A 132 36.01 15.27 -28.93
N GLU A 133 37.24 14.98 -28.51
CA GLU A 133 38.36 14.72 -29.44
C GLU A 133 38.37 13.27 -29.95
N SER A 134 37.58 12.37 -29.33
CA SER A 134 37.47 10.97 -29.73
C SER A 134 36.37 10.77 -30.78
N LYS A 135 36.48 9.70 -31.58
CA LYS A 135 35.39 9.31 -32.48
C LYS A 135 34.19 8.88 -31.64
N PHE A 136 33.05 9.52 -31.88
CA PHE A 136 31.78 9.07 -31.32
C PHE A 136 31.49 7.63 -31.75
N ASP A 137 30.86 6.86 -30.85
CA ASP A 137 30.33 5.55 -31.20
C ASP A 137 29.31 5.69 -32.34
N ILE A 138 29.35 4.71 -33.24
CA ILE A 138 28.50 4.64 -34.42
C ILE A 138 27.04 4.55 -33.99
N VAL A 139 26.22 5.44 -34.55
CA VAL A 139 24.77 5.40 -34.34
C VAL A 139 24.18 4.22 -35.14
N PRO A 140 23.35 3.35 -34.53
CA PRO A 140 22.78 2.19 -35.21
C PRO A 140 21.96 2.56 -36.45
N SER A 141 21.92 1.69 -37.46
CA SER A 141 21.11 1.91 -38.67
C SER A 141 19.62 2.04 -38.38
N GLU A 142 19.14 1.31 -37.37
CA GLU A 142 17.76 1.26 -36.93
C GLU A 142 17.30 2.62 -36.40
N PHE A 143 18.20 3.38 -35.76
CA PHE A 143 17.92 4.74 -35.32
C PHE A 143 17.55 5.65 -36.50
N PHE A 144 18.29 5.58 -37.61
CA PHE A 144 17.99 6.45 -38.77
C PHE A 144 16.66 6.07 -39.43
N ALA A 145 16.31 4.79 -39.45
CA ALA A 145 15.01 4.34 -39.93
C ALA A 145 13.87 4.91 -39.06
N PHE A 146 14.05 4.89 -37.74
CA PHE A 146 13.11 5.46 -36.78
C PHE A 146 13.04 6.99 -36.87
N ALA A 147 14.17 7.68 -36.80
CA ALA A 147 14.23 9.15 -36.79
C ALA A 147 13.78 9.79 -38.12
N LYS A 148 13.65 9.01 -39.20
CA LYS A 148 13.13 9.51 -40.48
C LYS A 148 11.63 9.84 -40.41
N SER A 149 10.85 9.18 -39.55
CA SER A 149 9.42 9.45 -39.41
C SER A 149 9.10 10.70 -38.60
N SER A 150 10.05 11.19 -37.79
CA SER A 150 9.86 12.38 -36.96
C SER A 150 9.71 13.64 -37.80
N GLN A 151 8.83 14.55 -37.38
CA GLN A 151 8.60 15.85 -38.01
C GLN A 151 9.73 16.83 -37.69
N ASN A 152 9.87 17.89 -38.49
CA ASN A 152 10.86 18.93 -38.21
C ASN A 152 10.49 19.66 -36.91
N GLY A 153 11.46 19.85 -36.02
CA GLY A 153 11.24 20.44 -34.69
C GLY A 153 10.65 19.47 -33.66
N GLU A 154 10.28 18.25 -34.05
CA GLU A 154 9.85 17.23 -33.11
C GLU A 154 11.03 16.74 -32.27
N VAL A 155 10.80 16.48 -30.99
CA VAL A 155 11.80 15.92 -30.07
C VAL A 155 11.37 14.50 -29.72
N GLY A 156 12.13 13.53 -30.23
CA GLY A 156 11.86 12.11 -30.04
C GLY A 156 12.83 11.48 -29.06
N SER A 157 12.48 10.28 -28.57
CA SER A 157 13.39 9.42 -27.81
C SER A 157 13.65 8.13 -28.57
N TRP A 158 14.92 7.75 -28.68
CA TRP A 158 15.30 6.44 -29.21
C TRP A 158 15.10 5.31 -28.19
N GLY A 159 15.19 5.65 -26.90
CA GLY A 159 15.09 4.71 -25.79
C GLY A 159 16.33 4.71 -24.92
N ILE A 160 16.34 3.79 -23.94
CA ILE A 160 17.44 3.61 -22.99
C ILE A 160 18.33 2.46 -23.47
N ASP A 161 19.63 2.72 -23.57
CA ASP A 161 20.69 1.71 -23.79
C ASP A 161 21.76 1.84 -22.69
N LEU A 162 22.70 0.92 -22.63
CA LEU A 162 23.89 1.01 -21.81
C LEU A 162 25.00 1.72 -22.57
N LYS A 163 25.63 2.70 -21.91
CA LYS A 163 26.77 3.43 -22.47
C LYS A 163 27.87 2.45 -22.86
N LYS A 164 28.36 2.63 -24.08
CA LYS A 164 29.52 1.94 -24.63
C LYS A 164 30.66 2.95 -24.78
N THR A 165 31.88 2.45 -24.74
CA THR A 165 33.09 3.20 -25.10
C THR A 165 33.92 2.26 -25.95
N ASN A 166 34.21 2.65 -27.20
CA ASN A 166 34.92 1.80 -28.17
C ASN A 166 34.21 0.45 -28.41
N GLY A 167 32.88 0.44 -28.34
CA GLY A 167 32.06 -0.78 -28.50
C GLY A 167 31.95 -1.68 -27.27
N GLU A 168 32.66 -1.40 -26.17
CA GLU A 168 32.58 -2.16 -24.93
C GLU A 168 31.67 -1.47 -23.90
N LEU A 169 30.91 -2.26 -23.13
CA LEU A 169 30.02 -1.74 -22.09
C LEU A 169 30.82 -1.12 -20.94
N VAL A 170 30.48 0.10 -20.57
CA VAL A 170 31.10 0.78 -19.42
C VAL A 170 30.60 0.14 -18.12
N ARG A 171 31.54 -0.14 -17.19
CA ARG A 171 31.24 -0.66 -15.85
C ARG A 171 31.69 0.34 -14.76
N PRO A 172 30.89 0.59 -13.70
CA PRO A 172 29.53 0.09 -13.48
C PRO A 172 28.57 0.57 -14.60
N TYR A 173 27.52 -0.21 -14.87
CA TYR A 173 26.62 0.08 -16.00
C TYR A 173 26.05 1.51 -15.91
N GLN A 174 26.20 2.25 -17.01
CA GLN A 174 25.71 3.62 -17.17
C GLN A 174 24.56 3.63 -18.20
N PRO A 175 23.29 3.55 -17.75
CA PRO A 175 22.14 3.66 -18.62
C PRO A 175 22.02 5.08 -19.15
N ILE A 176 21.90 5.20 -20.47
CA ILE A 176 21.75 6.46 -21.18
C ILE A 176 20.43 6.46 -21.93
N LEU A 177 19.69 7.55 -21.80
CA LEU A 177 18.51 7.83 -22.61
C LEU A 177 18.96 8.70 -23.79
N THR A 178 18.78 8.23 -25.02
CA THR A 178 19.09 9.04 -26.21
C THR A 178 17.85 9.78 -26.68
N VAL A 179 17.90 11.10 -26.63
CA VAL A 179 16.90 12.03 -27.17
C VAL A 179 17.45 12.64 -28.45
N PHE A 180 16.59 12.90 -29.43
CA PHE A 180 17.00 13.51 -30.68
C PHE A 180 15.98 14.51 -31.21
N THR A 181 16.47 15.43 -32.04
CA THR A 181 15.61 16.30 -32.85
C THR A 181 16.17 16.42 -34.28
N PRO A 182 15.31 16.38 -35.32
CA PRO A 182 15.76 16.57 -36.69
C PRO A 182 16.17 18.02 -36.97
N VAL A 183 17.34 18.20 -37.56
CA VAL A 183 17.82 19.51 -38.02
C VAL A 183 17.53 19.64 -39.51
N SER A 184 16.76 20.68 -39.86
CA SER A 184 16.42 20.99 -41.24
C SER A 184 16.72 22.43 -41.57
N TYR A 185 17.19 22.67 -42.79
CA TYR A 185 17.48 24.00 -43.32
C TYR A 185 16.80 24.14 -44.67
N ASN A 186 16.05 25.23 -44.88
CA ASN A 186 15.26 25.46 -46.10
C ASN A 186 14.35 24.28 -46.50
N GLY A 187 13.78 23.57 -45.51
CA GLY A 187 12.90 22.42 -45.73
C GLY A 187 13.62 21.10 -46.04
N GLN A 188 14.96 21.11 -46.21
CA GLN A 188 15.76 19.91 -46.38
C GLN A 188 16.35 19.46 -45.03
N ARG A 189 16.17 18.18 -44.70
CA ARG A 189 16.78 17.58 -43.51
C ARG A 189 18.28 17.42 -43.74
N LEU A 190 19.09 17.92 -42.81
CA LEU A 190 20.55 17.86 -42.86
C LEU A 190 21.12 16.79 -41.93
N GLY A 191 20.39 16.45 -40.87
CA GLY A 191 20.82 15.46 -39.88
C GLY A 191 19.98 15.53 -38.63
N TYR A 192 20.58 15.09 -37.53
CA TYR A 192 19.94 14.99 -36.22
C TYR A 192 20.89 15.49 -35.14
N ILE A 193 20.37 16.24 -34.17
CA ILE A 193 21.06 16.42 -32.89
C ILE A 193 20.64 15.26 -32.00
N LEU A 194 21.63 14.58 -31.43
CA LEU A 194 21.44 13.54 -30.42
C LEU A 194 22.01 14.05 -29.10
N VAL A 195 21.22 13.88 -28.05
CA VAL A 195 21.62 14.17 -26.67
C VAL A 195 21.46 12.90 -25.86
N ASN A 196 22.51 12.50 -25.19
CA ASN A 196 22.47 11.39 -24.23
C ASN A 196 22.24 11.98 -22.83
N LEU A 197 21.28 11.42 -22.10
CA LEU A 197 20.97 11.81 -20.73
C LEU A 197 21.39 10.67 -19.79
N ASP A 198 21.95 11.03 -18.63
CA ASP A 198 22.23 10.04 -17.58
C ASP A 198 20.93 9.66 -16.87
N VAL A 199 20.48 8.41 -17.07
CA VAL A 199 19.24 7.91 -16.46
C VAL A 199 19.36 7.85 -14.93
N TRP A 200 20.56 7.68 -14.37
CA TRP A 200 20.74 7.74 -12.92
C TRP A 200 20.43 9.13 -12.37
N ASN A 201 20.90 10.19 -13.02
CA ASN A 201 20.60 11.55 -12.60
C ASN A 201 19.11 11.87 -12.79
N LEU A 202 18.50 11.44 -13.90
CA LEU A 202 17.05 11.59 -14.12
C LEU A 202 16.21 10.86 -13.07
N SER A 203 16.65 9.69 -12.61
CA SER A 203 15.91 8.90 -11.61
C SER A 203 15.74 9.61 -10.27
N THR A 204 16.68 10.50 -9.90
CA THR A 204 16.60 11.26 -8.65
C THR A 204 15.39 12.20 -8.59
N ILE A 205 14.85 12.60 -9.74
CA ILE A 205 13.73 13.54 -9.84
C ILE A 205 12.40 12.84 -9.51
N VAL A 206 12.24 11.58 -9.92
CA VAL A 206 11.07 10.77 -9.57
C VAL A 206 11.18 10.03 -8.24
N ASP A 207 12.38 9.96 -7.67
CA ASP A 207 12.62 9.39 -6.34
C ASP A 207 12.13 10.28 -5.18
N PHE A 208 11.67 11.50 -5.45
CA PHE A 208 11.18 12.40 -4.40
C PHE A 208 9.77 12.01 -3.91
N SER A 209 9.71 11.45 -2.71
CA SER A 209 8.48 11.37 -1.93
C SER A 209 8.76 11.68 -0.45
N PRO A 210 7.88 12.44 0.24
CA PRO A 210 8.02 12.71 1.69
C PRO A 210 8.09 11.43 2.53
N LYS A 211 7.58 10.32 1.99
CA LYS A 211 7.59 9.01 2.62
C LYS A 211 8.14 7.97 1.65
N ASN A 212 9.19 7.29 2.09
CA ASN A 212 9.89 6.24 1.35
C ASN A 212 9.02 5.11 0.76
N GLU A 213 7.79 4.94 1.23
CA GLU A 213 6.86 3.89 0.79
C GLU A 213 6.06 4.26 -0.46
N PHE A 214 6.07 5.53 -0.88
CA PHE A 214 5.35 6.02 -2.07
C PHE A 214 6.28 6.37 -3.23
N ILE A 215 7.57 6.03 -3.16
CA ILE A 215 8.49 6.24 -4.29
C ILE A 215 8.03 5.34 -5.46
N PRO A 216 7.65 5.92 -6.62
CA PRO A 216 7.16 5.14 -7.74
C PRO A 216 8.30 4.37 -8.41
N GLU A 217 7.96 3.18 -8.90
CA GLU A 217 8.75 2.47 -9.90
C GLU A 217 8.27 2.90 -11.29
N VAL A 218 9.18 2.91 -12.27
CA VAL A 218 8.84 3.23 -13.66
C VAL A 218 9.08 2.01 -14.53
N LEU A 219 8.05 1.65 -15.29
CA LEU A 219 8.04 0.49 -16.17
C LEU A 219 7.92 0.91 -17.63
N THR A 220 8.55 0.16 -18.53
CA THR A 220 8.30 0.27 -19.98
C THR A 220 6.92 -0.25 -20.34
N SER A 221 6.48 0.02 -21.57
CA SER A 221 5.28 -0.58 -22.18
C SER A 221 5.34 -2.11 -22.33
N ASN A 222 6.48 -2.74 -22.10
CA ASN A 222 6.66 -4.20 -22.09
C ASN A 222 6.82 -4.77 -20.68
N GLY A 223 6.75 -3.93 -19.64
CA GLY A 223 6.84 -4.35 -18.23
C GLY A 223 8.26 -4.40 -17.65
N ASP A 224 9.29 -3.97 -18.37
CA ASP A 224 10.65 -3.88 -17.84
C ASP A 224 10.81 -2.72 -16.87
N TYR A 225 11.60 -2.90 -15.81
CA TYR A 225 11.89 -1.83 -14.85
C TYR A 225 12.94 -0.85 -15.38
N LEU A 226 12.57 0.42 -15.50
CA LEU A 226 13.45 1.54 -15.80
C LEU A 226 13.97 2.22 -14.54
N ILE A 227 13.08 2.42 -13.55
CA ILE A 227 13.40 3.08 -12.28
C ILE A 227 12.84 2.24 -11.13
N SER A 228 13.68 2.00 -10.14
CA SER A 228 13.36 1.25 -8.93
C SER A 228 14.47 1.43 -7.90
N ARG A 229 14.10 1.35 -6.63
CA ARG A 229 15.05 1.23 -5.51
C ARG A 229 15.92 -0.02 -5.61
N GLN A 230 15.44 -1.07 -6.27
CA GLN A 230 16.17 -2.33 -6.44
C GLN A 230 16.93 -2.31 -7.78
N ARG A 231 18.16 -1.78 -7.76
CA ARG A 231 18.98 -1.63 -8.99
C ARG A 231 19.26 -2.96 -9.72
N ASN A 232 19.15 -4.09 -9.03
CA ASN A 232 19.37 -5.43 -9.59
C ASN A 232 18.24 -5.94 -10.48
N LYS A 233 17.08 -5.28 -10.53
CA LYS A 233 15.99 -5.62 -11.46
C LYS A 233 15.86 -4.68 -12.67
N LEU A 234 16.68 -3.64 -12.73
CA LEU A 234 16.60 -2.64 -13.79
C LEU A 234 17.17 -3.15 -15.11
N PHE A 235 16.54 -2.72 -16.21
CA PHE A 235 16.96 -2.94 -17.60
C PHE A 235 17.06 -4.43 -17.99
N GLY A 236 16.04 -5.23 -17.63
CA GLY A 236 15.97 -6.66 -17.96
C GLY A 236 16.15 -6.95 -19.45
N TYR A 237 15.54 -6.14 -20.31
CA TYR A 237 15.71 -6.21 -21.77
C TYR A 237 17.14 -5.94 -22.29
N LEU A 238 18.02 -5.32 -21.51
CA LEU A 238 19.44 -5.08 -21.89
C LEU A 238 20.40 -6.05 -21.20
N LEU A 239 20.00 -6.60 -20.07
CA LEU A 239 20.84 -7.41 -19.19
C LEU A 239 20.20 -8.80 -19.01
N PRO A 240 20.67 -9.83 -19.75
CA PRO A 240 20.06 -11.16 -19.73
C PRO A 240 19.92 -11.77 -18.32
N GLU A 241 20.88 -11.50 -17.44
CA GLU A 241 20.85 -11.92 -16.03
C GLU A 241 19.66 -11.34 -15.21
N ARG A 242 18.98 -10.32 -15.75
CA ARG A 242 17.85 -9.60 -15.13
C ARG A 242 16.55 -9.75 -15.89
N GLU A 243 16.53 -10.45 -17.02
CA GLU A 243 15.34 -10.65 -17.86
C GLU A 243 14.15 -11.24 -17.08
N ARG A 244 14.43 -12.08 -16.07
CA ARG A 244 13.43 -12.62 -15.14
C ARG A 244 12.63 -11.56 -14.36
N TYR A 245 13.13 -10.32 -14.29
CA TYR A 245 12.47 -9.23 -13.61
C TYR A 245 11.66 -8.40 -14.60
N ASN A 246 10.58 -8.98 -15.09
CA ASN A 246 9.61 -8.31 -15.95
C ASN A 246 8.26 -8.29 -15.23
N PHE A 247 7.69 -7.10 -15.01
CA PHE A 247 6.46 -6.94 -14.25
C PHE A 247 5.26 -7.59 -14.93
N ALA A 248 5.18 -7.54 -16.26
CA ALA A 248 4.10 -8.17 -17.01
C ALA A 248 4.09 -9.69 -16.82
N GLN A 249 5.27 -10.30 -16.72
CA GLN A 249 5.43 -11.73 -16.42
C GLN A 249 5.17 -12.07 -14.95
N LEU A 250 5.63 -11.21 -14.03
CA LEU A 250 5.53 -11.43 -12.59
C LEU A 250 4.12 -11.20 -12.04
N GLN A 251 3.35 -10.27 -12.61
CA GLN A 251 2.03 -9.86 -12.14
C GLN A 251 1.05 -9.66 -13.33
N PRO A 252 0.70 -10.74 -14.06
CA PRO A 252 -0.07 -10.63 -15.31
C PRO A 252 -1.47 -10.04 -15.12
N GLN A 253 -2.14 -10.30 -13.98
CA GLN A 253 -3.46 -9.74 -13.69
C GLN A 253 -3.42 -8.23 -13.47
N VAL A 254 -2.39 -7.75 -12.77
CA VAL A 254 -2.18 -6.32 -12.53
C VAL A 254 -1.79 -5.64 -13.85
N TRP A 255 -0.94 -6.28 -14.63
CA TRP A 255 -0.52 -5.77 -15.93
C TRP A 255 -1.70 -5.59 -16.90
N ASP A 256 -2.60 -6.57 -16.98
CA ASP A 256 -3.82 -6.46 -17.78
C ASP A 256 -4.68 -5.26 -17.34
N ALA A 257 -4.83 -5.03 -16.03
CA ALA A 257 -5.54 -3.86 -15.52
C ALA A 257 -4.85 -2.53 -15.91
N MET A 258 -3.52 -2.49 -15.92
CA MET A 258 -2.73 -1.32 -16.32
C MET A 258 -2.88 -0.99 -17.80
N LEU A 259 -3.02 -2.01 -18.67
CA LEU A 259 -3.22 -1.80 -20.11
C LEU A 259 -4.60 -1.21 -20.43
N HIS A 260 -5.63 -1.54 -19.64
CA HIS A 260 -7.00 -1.09 -19.89
C HIS A 260 -7.36 0.23 -19.21
N GLN A 261 -6.62 0.64 -18.18
CA GLN A 261 -6.92 1.84 -17.39
C GLN A 261 -5.68 2.74 -17.30
N PRO A 262 -5.75 4.02 -17.72
CA PRO A 262 -4.59 4.92 -17.66
C PRO A 262 -4.20 5.27 -16.22
N THR A 263 -5.10 5.14 -15.25
CA THR A 263 -4.81 5.39 -13.84
C THR A 263 -5.77 4.56 -13.01
N GLY A 264 -5.26 3.90 -11.98
CA GLY A 264 -6.09 3.02 -11.17
C GLY A 264 -5.32 2.31 -10.07
N HIS A 265 -5.97 1.30 -9.52
CA HIS A 265 -5.38 0.39 -8.55
C HIS A 265 -5.92 -1.02 -8.77
N HIS A 266 -5.13 -2.01 -8.36
CA HIS A 266 -5.51 -3.41 -8.41
C HIS A 266 -5.00 -4.13 -7.17
N PHE A 267 -5.81 -5.03 -6.62
CA PHE A 267 -5.42 -5.86 -5.49
C PHE A 267 -5.20 -7.28 -5.97
N SER A 268 -3.96 -7.77 -5.83
CA SER A 268 -3.56 -9.12 -6.27
C SER A 268 -2.61 -9.73 -5.25
N GLU A 269 -2.80 -11.02 -4.96
CA GLU A 269 -1.91 -11.80 -4.06
C GLU A 269 -1.66 -11.13 -2.69
N GLY A 270 -2.69 -10.50 -2.12
CA GLY A 270 -2.57 -9.81 -0.83
C GLY A 270 -1.81 -8.48 -0.87
N SER A 271 -1.46 -8.01 -2.07
CA SER A 271 -0.71 -6.78 -2.31
C SER A 271 -1.56 -5.74 -3.05
N LEU A 272 -1.36 -4.47 -2.71
CA LEU A 272 -2.00 -3.33 -3.37
C LEU A 272 -1.04 -2.74 -4.40
N TYR A 273 -1.50 -2.62 -5.64
CA TYR A 273 -0.81 -1.96 -6.73
C TYR A 273 -1.58 -0.72 -7.15
N VAL A 274 -0.92 0.42 -7.21
CA VAL A 274 -1.49 1.68 -7.67
C VAL A 274 -0.66 2.18 -8.84
N PHE A 275 -1.30 2.53 -9.93
CA PHE A 275 -0.60 2.79 -11.19
C PHE A 275 -1.17 3.99 -11.95
N SER A 276 -0.32 4.58 -12.78
CA SER A 276 -0.67 5.67 -13.70
C SER A 276 0.23 5.59 -14.93
N SER A 277 -0.35 5.70 -16.12
CA SER A 277 0.40 5.86 -17.37
C SER A 277 0.78 7.33 -17.57
N VAL A 278 1.95 7.52 -18.17
CA VAL A 278 2.44 8.82 -18.63
C VAL A 278 3.07 8.62 -19.99
N GLU A 279 2.67 9.46 -20.93
CA GLU A 279 3.36 9.56 -22.21
C GLU A 279 4.65 10.33 -21.97
N PHE A 280 5.77 9.79 -22.42
CA PHE A 280 7.09 10.38 -22.24
C PHE A 280 7.80 10.45 -23.57
N MET A 281 7.93 11.67 -24.11
CA MET A 281 8.44 11.94 -25.46
C MET A 281 7.60 11.23 -26.55
N SER A 282 7.65 11.73 -27.79
CA SER A 282 6.76 11.27 -28.87
C SER A 282 6.63 9.74 -28.99
N GLY A 283 5.52 9.20 -28.49
CA GLY A 283 5.09 7.81 -28.71
C GLY A 283 5.57 6.75 -27.70
N HIS A 284 6.25 7.10 -26.61
CA HIS A 284 6.62 6.11 -25.58
C HIS A 284 5.74 6.26 -24.35
N GLU A 285 4.89 5.26 -24.09
CA GLU A 285 4.18 5.15 -22.82
C GLU A 285 5.05 4.47 -21.77
N VAL A 286 5.14 5.09 -20.59
CA VAL A 286 5.71 4.48 -19.41
C VAL A 286 4.67 4.42 -18.30
N TYR A 287 4.79 3.41 -17.44
CA TYR A 287 3.88 3.22 -16.32
C TYR A 287 4.57 3.52 -15.00
N LEU A 288 3.95 4.38 -14.21
CA LEU A 288 4.34 4.64 -12.83
C LEU A 288 3.60 3.66 -11.92
N LEU A 289 4.31 3.00 -11.02
CA LEU A 289 3.76 1.96 -10.15
C LEU A 289 4.20 2.16 -8.70
N ILE A 290 3.26 2.17 -7.77
CA ILE A 290 3.52 2.06 -6.33
C ILE A 290 2.91 0.75 -5.85
N SER A 291 3.69 -0.03 -5.09
CA SER A 291 3.27 -1.35 -4.59
C SER A 291 3.44 -1.49 -3.08
N PHE A 292 2.40 -2.02 -2.44
CA PHE A 292 2.39 -2.38 -1.02
C PHE A 292 2.17 -3.88 -0.88
N ASP A 293 3.24 -4.58 -0.49
CA ASP A 293 3.12 -5.98 -0.12
C ASP A 293 2.25 -6.18 1.13
N GLU A 294 1.79 -7.42 1.32
CA GLU A 294 0.94 -7.79 2.45
C GLU A 294 1.56 -7.42 3.81
N LYS A 295 2.89 -7.50 3.95
CA LYS A 295 3.58 -7.18 5.21
C LYS A 295 3.51 -5.68 5.49
N LYS A 296 3.70 -4.83 4.49
CA LYS A 296 3.57 -3.37 4.60
C LYS A 296 2.14 -2.98 4.95
N LEU A 297 1.15 -3.56 4.26
CA LEU A 297 -0.28 -3.31 4.53
C LEU A 297 -0.66 -3.67 5.98
N ARG A 298 -0.25 -4.85 6.45
CA ARG A 298 -0.49 -5.29 7.83
C ARG A 298 0.23 -4.42 8.85
N LYS A 299 1.45 -3.97 8.56
CA LYS A 299 2.22 -3.08 9.44
C LYS A 299 1.54 -1.72 9.61
N GLY A 300 0.93 -1.20 8.55
CA GLY A 300 0.23 0.10 8.56
C GLY A 300 -0.98 0.14 9.50
N VAL A 301 -1.72 -0.96 9.62
CA VAL A 301 -2.90 -1.06 10.51
C VAL A 301 -2.60 -1.66 11.88
N LYS A 302 -1.40 -2.20 12.12
CA LYS A 302 -1.07 -2.97 13.32
C LYS A 302 -1.46 -2.26 14.61
N ARG A 303 -1.12 -0.97 14.74
CA ARG A 303 -1.42 -0.18 15.95
C ARG A 303 -2.93 -0.03 16.19
N GLU A 304 -3.70 0.16 15.13
CA GLU A 304 -5.16 0.32 15.23
C GLU A 304 -5.86 -0.99 15.54
N VAL A 305 -5.38 -2.09 14.94
CA VAL A 305 -5.85 -3.44 15.25
C VAL A 305 -5.51 -3.81 16.70
N ASP A 306 -4.29 -3.55 17.17
CA ASP A 306 -3.89 -3.78 18.56
C ASP A 306 -4.73 -2.96 19.54
N ASN A 307 -5.08 -1.72 19.19
CA ASN A 307 -6.00 -0.91 20.00
C ASN A 307 -7.42 -1.48 20.03
N LEU A 308 -7.89 -2.05 18.92
CA LEU A 308 -9.21 -2.69 18.83
C LEU A 308 -9.26 -3.96 19.70
N THR A 309 -8.20 -4.78 19.69
CA THR A 309 -8.12 -5.98 20.53
C THR A 309 -8.09 -5.65 22.02
N HIS A 310 -7.32 -4.63 22.42
CA HIS A 310 -7.31 -4.16 23.81
C HIS A 310 -8.69 -3.66 24.25
N LYS A 311 -9.39 -2.88 23.41
CA LYS A 311 -10.76 -2.43 23.69
C LYS A 311 -11.72 -3.60 23.85
N ALA A 312 -11.69 -4.58 22.96
CA ALA A 312 -12.53 -5.76 23.05
C ALA A 312 -12.29 -6.56 24.34
N LEU A 313 -11.01 -6.74 24.73
CA LEU A 313 -10.64 -7.42 25.97
C LEU A 313 -11.16 -6.68 27.21
N LEU A 314 -11.02 -5.35 27.24
CA LEU A 314 -11.55 -4.52 28.33
C LEU A 314 -13.07 -4.62 28.42
N THR A 315 -13.78 -4.59 27.29
CA THR A 315 -15.24 -4.74 27.25
C THR A 315 -15.67 -6.13 27.75
N LEU A 316 -15.02 -7.21 27.32
CA LEU A 316 -15.31 -8.56 27.81
C LEU A 316 -15.03 -8.71 29.30
N SER A 317 -13.94 -8.11 29.79
CA SER A 317 -13.60 -8.10 31.21
C SER A 317 -14.67 -7.38 32.04
N ALA A 318 -15.18 -6.24 31.55
CA ALA A 318 -16.28 -5.53 32.17
C ALA A 318 -17.58 -6.36 32.18
N VAL A 319 -17.92 -7.03 31.07
CA VAL A 319 -19.08 -7.94 31.01
C VAL A 319 -18.97 -9.05 32.05
N LEU A 320 -17.80 -9.69 32.18
CA LEU A 320 -17.55 -10.73 33.18
C LEU A 320 -17.69 -10.21 34.61
N LEU A 321 -17.18 -9.01 34.88
CA LEU A 321 -17.26 -8.35 36.18
C LEU A 321 -18.71 -8.16 36.64
N PHE A 322 -19.63 -7.82 35.73
CA PHE A 322 -21.06 -7.67 36.04
C PHE A 322 -21.86 -8.98 35.96
N ALA A 323 -21.47 -9.91 35.08
CA ALA A 323 -22.15 -11.19 34.90
C ALA A 323 -22.03 -12.09 36.13
N PHE A 324 -20.88 -12.05 36.83
CA PHE A 324 -20.65 -12.90 37.99
C PHE A 324 -21.57 -12.57 39.19
N PRO A 325 -21.66 -11.31 39.68
CA PRO A 325 -22.64 -10.93 40.70
C PRO A 325 -24.07 -11.22 40.27
N MET A 326 -24.42 -10.96 39.00
CA MET A 326 -25.77 -11.16 38.50
C MET A 326 -26.17 -12.64 38.49
N ALA A 327 -25.30 -13.52 38.00
CA ALA A 327 -25.52 -14.97 38.03
C ALA A 327 -25.67 -15.50 39.46
N TYR A 328 -24.89 -14.95 40.40
CA TYR A 328 -24.99 -15.30 41.82
C TYR A 328 -26.34 -14.85 42.42
N ILE A 329 -26.78 -13.62 42.16
CA ILE A 329 -28.07 -13.10 42.63
C ILE A 329 -29.23 -13.94 42.08
N ILE A 330 -29.21 -14.26 40.77
CA ILE A 330 -30.23 -15.11 40.12
C ILE A 330 -30.29 -16.49 40.79
N HIS A 331 -29.14 -17.09 41.09
CA HIS A 331 -29.07 -18.38 41.77
C HIS A 331 -29.71 -18.35 43.16
N VAL A 332 -29.36 -17.35 43.98
CA VAL A 332 -29.92 -17.18 45.32
C VAL A 332 -31.43 -16.97 45.26
N TYR A 333 -31.90 -16.14 44.34
CA TYR A 333 -33.33 -15.86 44.17
C TYR A 333 -34.12 -17.12 43.78
N ARG A 334 -33.64 -17.88 42.77
CA ARG A 334 -34.30 -19.13 42.37
C ARG A 334 -34.33 -20.16 43.51
N LYS A 335 -33.23 -20.29 44.26
CA LYS A 335 -33.17 -21.23 45.39
C LYS A 335 -34.23 -20.89 46.44
N ARG A 336 -34.30 -19.63 46.86
CA ARG A 336 -35.31 -19.17 47.84
C ARG A 336 -36.73 -19.33 47.32
N SER A 337 -36.97 -19.05 46.05
CA SER A 337 -38.28 -19.25 45.43
C SER A 337 -38.71 -20.72 45.41
N LEU A 338 -37.79 -21.65 45.09
CA LEU A 338 -38.04 -23.10 45.13
C LEU A 338 -38.37 -23.59 46.53
N GLU A 339 -37.56 -23.20 47.53
CA GLU A 339 -37.82 -23.52 48.95
C GLU A 339 -39.20 -23.01 49.38
N SER A 340 -39.57 -21.79 48.98
CA SER A 340 -40.90 -21.22 49.27
C SER A 340 -42.04 -21.98 48.59
N LYS A 341 -41.88 -22.39 47.32
CA LYS A 341 -42.88 -23.18 46.59
C LYS A 341 -43.07 -24.57 47.20
N LEU A 342 -41.99 -25.23 47.59
CA LEU A 342 -42.04 -26.54 48.26
C LEU A 342 -42.69 -26.45 49.64
N ALA A 343 -42.31 -25.45 50.45
CA ALA A 343 -42.95 -25.22 51.75
C ALA A 343 -44.46 -24.98 51.59
N ARG A 344 -44.86 -24.19 50.58
CA ARG A 344 -46.28 -23.94 50.30
C ARG A 344 -47.02 -25.19 49.82
N ALA A 345 -46.39 -26.02 48.98
CA ALA A 345 -46.98 -27.29 48.53
C ALA A 345 -47.14 -28.29 49.68
N ALA A 346 -46.14 -28.40 50.56
CA ALA A 346 -46.21 -29.24 51.76
C ALA A 346 -47.32 -28.77 52.71
N LEU A 347 -47.50 -27.45 52.86
CA LEU A 347 -48.55 -26.85 53.69
C LEU A 347 -49.98 -27.00 53.12
N HIS A 348 -50.14 -27.41 51.87
CA HIS A 348 -51.44 -27.69 51.24
C HIS A 348 -51.59 -29.17 50.86
N GLY A 349 -50.68 -30.03 51.32
CA GLY A 349 -50.70 -31.46 51.04
C GLY A 349 -51.65 -32.23 51.95
N MET A 350 -52.06 -33.42 51.51
CA MET A 350 -53.02 -34.28 52.22
C MET A 350 -52.47 -34.98 53.49
N SER A 351 -51.28 -34.59 53.97
CA SER A 351 -50.64 -35.18 55.15
C SER A 351 -50.37 -34.10 56.18
N ALA A 352 -50.43 -34.43 57.46
CA ALA A 352 -50.10 -33.49 58.53
C ALA A 352 -48.62 -33.05 58.44
N VAL A 353 -48.38 -31.75 58.30
CA VAL A 353 -47.05 -31.14 58.14
C VAL A 353 -46.87 -30.02 59.16
N MET A 354 -45.70 -30.04 59.82
CA MET A 354 -45.22 -29.00 60.71
C MET A 354 -43.86 -28.48 60.22
N ILE A 355 -43.69 -27.17 60.17
CA ILE A 355 -42.42 -26.50 59.83
C ILE A 355 -41.90 -25.82 61.09
N SER A 356 -40.66 -26.11 61.49
CA SER A 356 -39.98 -25.47 62.63
C SER A 356 -38.72 -24.73 62.20
N ASP A 357 -38.27 -23.77 63.04
CA ASP A 357 -36.98 -23.13 62.88
C ASP A 357 -35.81 -24.03 63.32
N SER A 358 -34.59 -23.54 63.20
CA SER A 358 -33.37 -24.26 63.61
C SER A 358 -33.26 -24.50 65.13
N ARG A 359 -34.14 -23.89 65.94
CA ARG A 359 -34.25 -24.09 67.40
C ARG A 359 -35.48 -24.95 67.76
N HIS A 360 -36.05 -25.65 66.78
CA HIS A 360 -37.26 -26.46 66.91
C HIS A 360 -38.49 -25.67 67.36
N ARG A 361 -38.55 -24.35 67.15
CA ARG A 361 -39.77 -23.58 67.39
C ARG A 361 -40.69 -23.70 66.19
N ILE A 362 -41.96 -24.01 66.42
CA ILE A 362 -42.94 -24.18 65.35
C ILE A 362 -43.12 -22.82 64.65
N ILE A 363 -42.89 -22.80 63.34
CA ILE A 363 -43.10 -21.62 62.49
C ILE A 363 -44.51 -21.66 61.89
N LYS A 364 -44.95 -22.84 61.46
CA LYS A 364 -46.26 -23.02 60.81
C LYS A 364 -46.67 -24.49 60.73
N VAL A 365 -47.97 -24.76 60.79
CA VAL A 365 -48.57 -26.08 60.49
C VAL A 365 -49.61 -25.97 59.37
N ASN A 366 -49.99 -27.09 58.75
CA ASN A 366 -51.09 -27.13 57.79
C ASN A 366 -52.43 -27.56 58.42
N LYS A 367 -53.52 -27.40 57.66
CA LYS A 367 -54.88 -27.76 58.10
C LYS A 367 -55.02 -29.23 58.46
N GLU A 368 -54.31 -30.11 57.76
CA GLU A 368 -54.31 -31.55 58.04
C GLU A 368 -53.67 -31.86 59.40
N PHE A 369 -52.63 -31.13 59.80
CA PHE A 369 -52.03 -31.23 61.12
C PHE A 369 -52.99 -30.75 62.22
N GLU A 370 -53.68 -29.63 61.99
CA GLU A 370 -54.70 -29.12 62.92
C GLU A 370 -55.84 -30.15 63.09
N SER A 371 -56.31 -30.72 61.97
CA SER A 371 -57.39 -31.71 61.95
C SER A 371 -56.99 -33.02 62.65
N MET A 372 -55.73 -33.45 62.51
CA MET A 372 -55.25 -34.71 63.09
C MET A 372 -54.93 -34.58 64.59
N THR A 373 -54.40 -33.43 65.02
CA THR A 373 -53.88 -33.25 66.39
C THR A 373 -54.82 -32.49 67.32
N GLY A 374 -55.75 -31.71 66.75
CA GLY A 374 -56.68 -30.83 67.46
C GLY A 374 -56.09 -29.49 67.88
N PHE A 375 -54.83 -29.19 67.54
CA PHE A 375 -54.18 -27.91 67.86
C PHE A 375 -54.30 -26.93 66.69
N SER A 376 -54.75 -25.70 66.94
CA SER A 376 -54.76 -24.63 65.92
C SER A 376 -53.34 -24.12 65.68
N ASN A 377 -53.03 -23.71 64.44
CA ASN A 377 -51.75 -23.09 64.12
C ASN A 377 -51.40 -21.92 65.04
N ASP A 378 -52.37 -21.08 65.39
CA ASP A 378 -52.11 -19.90 66.22
C ASP A 378 -51.77 -20.26 67.68
N ASP A 379 -52.16 -21.45 68.15
CA ASP A 379 -51.94 -21.89 69.53
C ASP A 379 -50.53 -22.43 69.76
N ILE A 380 -49.90 -22.99 68.71
CA ILE A 380 -48.65 -23.74 68.81
C ILE A 380 -47.47 -23.06 68.12
N VAL A 381 -47.70 -22.01 67.33
CA VAL A 381 -46.62 -21.23 66.71
C VAL A 381 -45.74 -20.58 67.80
N GLY A 382 -44.42 -20.75 67.67
CA GLY A 382 -43.42 -20.31 68.64
C GLY A 382 -43.08 -21.33 69.73
N CYS A 383 -43.93 -22.34 69.96
CA CYS A 383 -43.67 -23.41 70.91
C CYS A 383 -42.59 -24.38 70.42
N ASN A 384 -41.94 -25.09 71.34
CA ASN A 384 -40.95 -26.10 70.97
C ASN A 384 -41.65 -27.38 70.46
N ALA A 385 -41.39 -27.72 69.19
CA ALA A 385 -41.99 -28.84 68.48
C ALA A 385 -41.69 -30.19 69.13
N LEU A 386 -40.46 -30.40 69.62
CA LEU A 386 -40.07 -31.65 70.26
C LEU A 386 -40.85 -31.84 71.55
N LYS A 387 -40.94 -30.78 72.37
CA LYS A 387 -41.72 -30.79 73.62
C LYS A 387 -43.19 -31.15 73.37
N LEU A 388 -43.80 -30.51 72.36
CA LEU A 388 -45.20 -30.76 71.97
C LEU A 388 -45.44 -32.22 71.54
N LEU A 389 -44.48 -32.82 70.83
CA LEU A 389 -44.60 -34.20 70.32
C LEU A 389 -44.26 -35.26 71.38
N THR A 390 -43.36 -34.98 72.32
CA THR A 390 -42.95 -35.93 73.36
C THR A 390 -43.81 -35.92 74.61
N GLU A 391 -44.56 -34.85 74.88
CA GLU A 391 -45.41 -34.75 76.08
C GLU A 391 -46.76 -35.47 75.94
N LYS A 392 -47.11 -36.03 74.77
CA LYS A 392 -48.36 -36.78 74.53
C LYS A 392 -48.20 -38.30 74.67
N HIS A 393 -47.59 -38.74 75.76
CA HIS A 393 -47.80 -40.08 76.31
C HIS A 393 -47.95 -39.98 77.83
N ARG A 394 -49.13 -39.52 78.26
CA ARG A 394 -49.72 -39.87 79.55
C ARG A 394 -51.24 -39.81 79.46
#